data_AF-A0A5J5D0Q8-F1
#
_entry.id   AF-A0A5J5D0Q8-F1
#
_cell.length_a   1.000
_cell.length_b   1.000
_cell.length_c   1.000
_cell.angle_alpha   90.00
_cell.angle_beta   90.00
_cell.angle_gamma   90.00
#
_symmetry.space_group_name_H-M   'P 1'
#
loop_
_entity.id
_entity.type
_entity.pdbx_description
1 polymer ?
#
loop_
_entity_poly.entity_id
_entity_poly.type
_entity_poly.pdbx_seq_one_letter_code
_entity_poly.pdbx_strand_id
1 'polypeptide(L)'
;MAFAGKWETEAQEGYDAFCKLVGVPDDIIEKGRNYKLITEVTQDGDNFSWTQIYPANAKITNTFTIGKECDMETIGGKKFKATVHMEGGKLSVTFPKYHHTSEISGGKLIEVNTFAEAFSAENLA
;
A
#
# COMPACT_ATOMS: atom_id res chain seq x y z
N MET A 1 7.26 9.38 -16.36
CA MET A 1 7.04 8.39 -15.29
C MET A 1 5.99 8.97 -14.37
N ALA A 2 4.78 8.38 -14.35
CA ALA A 2 3.62 9.01 -13.72
C ALA A 2 3.74 9.05 -12.20
N PHE A 3 4.28 7.99 -11.58
CA PHE A 3 4.35 7.84 -10.13
C PHE A 3 5.55 8.53 -9.48
N ALA A 4 6.63 8.75 -10.23
CA ALA A 4 7.88 9.27 -9.69
C ALA A 4 7.69 10.65 -9.05
N GLY A 5 8.04 10.78 -7.78
CA GLY A 5 7.84 12.02 -7.02
C GLY A 5 7.71 11.79 -5.53
N LYS A 6 7.42 12.88 -4.83
CA LYS A 6 7.14 12.90 -3.38
C LYS A 6 5.69 13.33 -3.19
N TRP A 7 4.94 12.49 -2.49
CA TRP A 7 3.50 12.63 -2.28
C TRP A 7 3.25 12.77 -0.77
N GLU A 8 2.53 13.80 -0.36
CA GLU A 8 2.09 13.98 1.03
C GLU A 8 0.60 13.65 1.11
N THR A 9 0.20 12.95 2.17
CA THR A 9 -1.20 12.61 2.41
C THR A 9 -2.03 13.89 2.55
N GLU A 10 -2.98 14.08 1.62
CA GLU A 10 -3.94 15.19 1.66
C GLU A 10 -5.22 14.81 2.41
N ALA A 11 -5.72 13.59 2.18
CA ALA A 11 -6.91 13.05 2.80
C ALA A 11 -6.79 11.53 2.93
N GLN A 12 -7.48 10.96 3.92
CA GLN A 12 -7.56 9.53 4.13
C GLN A 12 -8.93 9.15 4.69
N GLU A 13 -9.53 8.10 4.12
CA GLU A 13 -10.80 7.54 4.56
C GLU A 13 -10.61 6.06 4.95
N GLY A 14 -11.37 5.59 5.95
CA GLY A 14 -11.32 4.18 6.37
C GLY A 14 -10.05 3.74 7.11
N TYR A 15 -9.21 4.68 7.58
CA TYR A 15 -7.95 4.40 8.28
C TYR A 15 -8.11 3.40 9.44
N ASP A 16 -8.99 3.70 10.40
CA ASP A 16 -9.23 2.85 11.56
C ASP A 16 -9.66 1.43 11.18
N ALA A 17 -10.57 1.30 10.20
CA ALA A 17 -11.06 0.00 9.73
C ALA A 17 -9.94 -0.82 9.08
N PHE A 18 -9.13 -0.16 8.22
CA PHE A 18 -7.99 -0.80 7.58
C PHE A 18 -6.94 -1.25 8.60
N CYS A 19 -6.55 -0.36 9.52
CA CYS A 19 -5.56 -0.66 10.55
C CYS A 19 -5.98 -1.84 11.43
N LYS A 20 -7.25 -1.90 11.85
CA LYS A 20 -7.78 -3.05 12.60
C LYS A 20 -7.73 -4.34 11.80
N LEU A 21 -8.07 -4.31 10.51
CA LEU A 21 -8.00 -5.49 9.64
C LEU A 21 -6.59 -6.05 9.55
N VAL A 22 -5.59 -5.20 9.36
CA VAL A 22 -4.18 -5.63 9.24
C VAL A 22 -3.54 -5.95 10.60
N GLY A 23 -4.26 -5.71 11.70
CA GLY A 23 -3.87 -6.05 13.07
C GLY A 23 -2.93 -5.05 13.71
N VAL A 24 -3.06 -3.77 13.36
CA VAL A 24 -2.37 -2.67 14.06
C VAL A 24 -3.05 -2.46 15.42
N PRO A 25 -2.29 -2.42 16.54
CA PRO A 25 -2.82 -2.13 17.87
C PRO A 25 -3.55 -0.78 17.96
N ASP A 26 -4.64 -0.71 18.73
CA ASP A 26 -5.47 0.50 18.87
C ASP A 26 -4.66 1.73 19.33
N ASP A 27 -3.66 1.55 20.22
CA ASP A 27 -2.81 2.65 20.69
C ASP A 27 -1.90 3.24 19.59
N ILE A 28 -1.58 2.44 18.55
CA ILE A 28 -0.86 2.90 17.37
C ILE A 28 -1.82 3.58 16.39
N ILE A 29 -3.05 3.08 16.24
CA ILE A 29 -4.09 3.69 15.40
C ILE A 29 -4.41 5.10 15.92
N GLU A 30 -4.63 5.26 17.22
CA GLU A 30 -4.95 6.56 17.81
C GLU A 30 -3.86 7.60 17.57
N LYS A 31 -2.58 7.19 17.69
CA LYS A 31 -1.44 8.06 17.40
C LYS A 31 -1.36 8.41 15.91
N GLY A 32 -1.67 7.45 15.05
CA GLY A 32 -1.50 7.57 13.60
C GLY A 32 -2.62 8.28 12.84
N ARG A 33 -3.80 8.48 13.44
CA ARG A 33 -4.99 8.99 12.74
C ARG A 33 -4.80 10.35 12.04
N ASN A 34 -3.96 11.21 12.60
CA ASN A 34 -3.69 12.55 12.06
C ASN A 34 -2.31 12.66 11.40
N TYR A 35 -1.65 11.52 11.13
CA TYR A 35 -0.32 11.50 10.55
C TYR A 35 -0.38 11.75 9.06
N LYS A 36 0.47 12.69 8.64
CA LYS A 36 0.74 12.91 7.22
C LYS A 36 1.82 11.95 6.78
N LEU A 37 1.41 10.88 6.11
CA LEU A 37 2.33 9.96 5.46
C LEU A 37 2.91 10.64 4.23
N ILE A 38 4.24 10.55 4.08
CA ILE A 38 4.94 10.92 2.86
C ILE A 38 5.28 9.64 2.10
N THR A 39 4.91 9.59 0.82
CA THR A 39 5.27 8.51 -0.11
C THR A 39 6.26 9.06 -1.13
N GLU A 40 7.49 8.56 -1.11
CA GLU A 40 8.52 8.86 -2.09
C GLU A 40 8.64 7.69 -3.06
N VAL A 41 8.44 7.96 -4.35
CA VAL A 41 8.52 6.96 -5.40
C VAL A 41 9.62 7.31 -6.37
N THR A 42 10.54 6.37 -6.58
CA THR A 42 11.42 6.38 -7.75
C THR A 42 10.95 5.34 -8.74
N GLN A 43 11.07 5.65 -10.02
CA GLN A 43 10.74 4.75 -11.11
C GLN A 43 11.90 4.76 -12.10
N ASP A 44 12.31 3.59 -12.56
CA ASP A 44 13.26 3.38 -13.66
C ASP A 44 12.75 2.23 -14.53
N GLY A 45 12.04 2.59 -15.61
CA GLY A 45 11.26 1.65 -16.41
C GLY A 45 10.22 0.91 -15.56
N ASP A 46 10.42 -0.40 -15.43
CA ASP A 46 9.58 -1.31 -14.65
C ASP A 46 10.06 -1.50 -13.20
N ASN A 47 11.18 -0.89 -12.82
CA ASN A 47 11.71 -0.96 -11.45
C ASN A 47 11.22 0.24 -10.64
N PHE A 48 10.73 -0.04 -9.44
CA PHE A 48 10.20 0.95 -8.52
C PHE A 48 10.87 0.83 -7.16
N SER A 49 11.10 1.98 -6.52
CA SER A 49 11.32 2.07 -5.08
C SER A 49 10.17 2.88 -4.49
N TRP A 50 9.45 2.27 -3.56
CA TRP A 50 8.30 2.87 -2.89
C TRP A 50 8.62 3.03 -1.41
N THR A 51 8.87 4.28 -1.00
CA THR A 51 9.27 4.61 0.37
C THR A 51 8.15 5.35 1.07
N GLN A 52 7.60 4.74 2.11
CA GLN A 52 6.62 5.32 3.00
C GLN A 52 7.33 5.86 4.26
N ILE A 53 7.17 7.15 4.53
CA ILE A 53 7.79 7.87 5.65
C ILE A 53 6.68 8.32 6.60
N TYR A 54 6.64 7.70 7.76
CA TYR A 54 5.71 7.98 8.83
C TYR A 54 6.32 8.99 9.83
N PRO A 55 5.48 9.71 10.59
CA PRO A 55 5.95 10.53 11.69
C PRO A 55 6.80 9.76 12.70
N ALA A 56 7.65 10.48 13.45
CA ALA A 56 8.68 9.92 14.34
C ALA A 56 9.78 9.11 13.62
N ASN A 57 10.09 9.46 12.36
CA ASN A 57 11.19 8.90 11.54
C ASN A 57 11.06 7.40 11.23
N ALA A 58 9.89 6.80 11.39
CA ALA A 58 9.63 5.46 10.90
C ALA A 58 9.56 5.49 9.37
N LYS A 59 10.33 4.62 8.71
CA LYS A 59 10.38 4.54 7.24
C LYS A 59 10.37 3.10 6.78
N ILE A 60 9.70 2.86 5.66
CA ILE A 60 9.62 1.54 5.03
C ILE A 60 9.84 1.74 3.54
N THR A 61 10.74 0.95 2.98
CA THR A 61 11.05 1.00 1.55
C THR A 61 10.85 -0.39 0.96
N ASN A 62 9.97 -0.47 -0.04
CA ASN A 62 9.77 -1.67 -0.84
C ASN A 62 10.29 -1.41 -2.25
N THR A 63 11.20 -2.25 -2.72
CA THR A 63 11.73 -2.20 -4.09
C THR A 63 11.17 -3.38 -4.87
N PHE A 64 10.57 -3.11 -6.02
CA PHE A 64 9.92 -4.14 -6.83
C PHE A 64 10.10 -3.89 -8.32
N THR A 65 10.00 -4.96 -9.10
CA THR A 65 9.92 -4.89 -10.57
C THR A 65 8.54 -5.38 -10.99
N ILE A 66 7.87 -4.65 -11.88
CA ILE A 66 6.55 -5.04 -12.39
C ILE A 66 6.60 -6.46 -12.97
N GLY A 67 5.62 -7.29 -12.59
CA GLY A 67 5.48 -8.67 -13.06
C GLY A 67 6.46 -9.67 -12.45
N LYS A 68 7.32 -9.26 -11.52
CA LYS A 68 8.22 -10.16 -10.79
C LYS A 68 7.86 -10.25 -9.32
N GLU A 69 7.97 -11.45 -8.77
CA GLU A 69 7.84 -11.66 -7.32
C GLU A 69 9.01 -10.97 -6.60
N CYS A 70 8.69 -10.25 -5.52
CA CYS A 70 9.67 -9.53 -4.71
C CYS A 70 9.33 -9.65 -3.22
N ASP A 71 10.35 -9.51 -2.38
CA ASP A 71 10.17 -9.42 -0.94
C ASP A 71 9.63 -8.04 -0.57
N MET A 72 8.55 -8.02 0.19
CA MET A 72 7.90 -6.81 0.66
C MET A 72 7.76 -6.82 2.17
N GLU A 73 7.71 -5.63 2.76
CA GLU A 73 7.52 -5.39 4.18
C GLU A 73 6.32 -4.47 4.42
N THR A 74 5.48 -4.87 5.37
CA THR A 74 4.35 -4.05 5.85
C THR A 74 4.82 -3.10 6.97
N ILE A 75 4.01 -2.09 7.30
CA ILE A 75 4.27 -1.24 8.48
C ILE A 75 4.32 -1.96 9.81
N GLY A 76 3.71 -3.13 9.93
CA GLY A 76 3.86 -3.97 11.11
C GLY A 76 5.18 -4.75 11.17
N GLY A 77 6.14 -4.50 10.26
CA GLY A 77 7.40 -5.24 10.15
C GLY A 77 7.23 -6.67 9.61
N LYS A 78 6.04 -7.04 9.15
CA LYS A 78 5.79 -8.36 8.54
C LYS A 78 6.34 -8.39 7.13
N LYS A 79 7.18 -9.38 6.84
CA LYS A 79 7.74 -9.64 5.51
C LYS A 79 6.94 -10.72 4.79
N PHE A 80 6.75 -10.56 3.49
CA PHE A 80 6.01 -11.49 2.64
C PHE A 80 6.49 -11.33 1.19
N LYS A 81 6.12 -12.25 0.30
CA LYS A 81 6.39 -12.15 -1.13
C LYS A 81 5.12 -11.75 -1.87
N ALA A 82 5.26 -10.86 -2.85
CA ALA A 82 4.17 -10.46 -3.72
C ALA A 82 4.68 -10.00 -5.09
N THR A 83 3.77 -9.96 -6.06
CA THR A 83 4.01 -9.45 -7.40
C THR A 83 3.17 -8.21 -7.63
N VAL A 84 3.79 -7.14 -8.10
CA VAL A 84 3.09 -5.91 -8.49
C VAL A 84 2.80 -5.95 -9.98
N HIS A 85 1.58 -5.61 -10.35
CA HIS A 85 1.12 -5.52 -11.73
C HIS A 85 0.85 -4.06 -12.10
N MET A 86 0.93 -3.76 -13.40
CA MET A 86 0.62 -2.45 -13.97
C MET A 86 -0.35 -2.64 -15.14
N GLU A 87 -1.54 -2.08 -15.05
CA GLU A 87 -2.55 -2.11 -16.12
C GLU A 87 -3.19 -0.74 -16.28
N GLY A 88 -3.21 -0.19 -17.49
CA GLY A 88 -3.86 1.10 -17.76
C GLY A 88 -3.30 2.29 -16.96
N GLY A 89 -2.04 2.22 -16.49
CA GLY A 89 -1.44 3.25 -15.64
C GLY A 89 -1.75 3.11 -14.15
N LYS A 90 -2.39 2.01 -13.75
CA LYS A 90 -2.72 1.65 -12.37
C LYS A 90 -1.85 0.50 -11.90
N LEU A 91 -1.21 0.71 -10.76
CA LEU A 91 -0.50 -0.34 -10.02
C LEU A 91 -1.49 -1.16 -9.21
N SER A 92 -1.25 -2.48 -9.12
CA SER A 92 -2.04 -3.36 -8.27
C SER A 92 -1.17 -4.46 -7.64
N VAL A 93 -1.49 -4.81 -6.41
CA VAL A 93 -0.85 -5.91 -5.67
C VAL A 93 -1.85 -6.52 -4.70
N THR A 94 -1.87 -7.85 -4.65
CA THR A 94 -2.78 -8.59 -3.76
C THR A 94 -2.04 -9.03 -2.51
N PHE A 95 -2.56 -8.60 -1.36
CA PHE A 95 -2.17 -9.09 -0.05
C PHE A 95 -3.19 -10.13 0.45
N PRO A 96 -2.83 -10.98 1.42
CA PRO A 96 -3.77 -12.00 1.94
C PRO A 96 -5.11 -11.47 2.47
N LYS A 97 -5.16 -10.20 2.93
CA LYS A 97 -6.37 -9.60 3.51
C LYS A 97 -7.00 -8.49 2.66
N TYR A 98 -6.27 -7.96 1.68
CA TYR A 98 -6.72 -6.80 0.91
C TYR A 98 -6.03 -6.74 -0.45
N HIS A 99 -6.68 -6.11 -1.40
CA HIS A 99 -6.10 -5.74 -2.67
C HIS A 99 -5.73 -4.25 -2.62
N HIS A 100 -4.47 -3.95 -2.90
CA HIS A 100 -3.98 -2.57 -2.94
C HIS A 100 -3.83 -2.13 -4.39
N THR A 101 -4.31 -0.92 -4.68
CA THR A 101 -4.09 -0.29 -5.98
C THR A 101 -3.62 1.13 -5.83
N SER A 102 -2.75 1.58 -6.73
CA SER A 102 -2.25 2.95 -6.76
C SER A 102 -2.37 3.53 -8.17
N GLU A 103 -2.87 4.74 -8.30
CA GLU A 103 -2.97 5.44 -9.59
C GLU A 103 -2.72 6.94 -9.44
N ILE A 104 -2.34 7.60 -10.54
CA ILE A 104 -2.22 9.05 -10.60
C ILE A 104 -3.45 9.62 -11.28
N SER A 105 -4.22 10.42 -10.54
CA SER A 105 -5.42 11.08 -11.05
C SER A 105 -5.46 12.54 -10.61
N GLY A 106 -5.70 13.44 -11.56
CA GLY A 106 -5.75 14.89 -11.28
C GLY A 106 -4.47 15.46 -10.67
N GLY A 107 -3.31 14.87 -10.95
CA GLY A 107 -2.03 15.26 -10.36
C GLY A 107 -1.84 14.83 -8.91
N LYS A 108 -2.64 13.88 -8.42
CA LYS A 108 -2.55 13.30 -7.08
C LYS A 108 -2.29 11.81 -7.15
N LEU A 109 -1.53 11.29 -6.19
CA LEU A 109 -1.41 9.85 -5.95
C LEU A 109 -2.64 9.40 -5.14
N ILE A 110 -3.39 8.45 -5.70
CA ILE A 110 -4.54 7.83 -5.05
C ILE A 110 -4.18 6.39 -4.73
N GLU A 111 -4.22 6.04 -3.45
CA GLU A 111 -3.99 4.68 -2.94
C GLU A 111 -5.29 4.12 -2.37
N VAL A 112 -5.72 2.96 -2.86
CA VAL A 112 -6.97 2.31 -2.43
C VAL A 112 -6.66 0.91 -1.92
N ASN A 113 -7.08 0.63 -0.69
CA ASN A 113 -7.05 -0.71 -0.11
C ASN A 113 -8.48 -1.26 -0.10
N THR A 114 -8.75 -2.26 -0.94
CA THR A 114 -10.03 -2.95 -0.97
C THR A 114 -9.92 -4.22 -0.15
N PHE A 115 -10.80 -4.42 0.83
CA PHE A 115 -10.80 -5.64 1.63
C PHE A 115 -11.09 -6.83 0.72
N ALA A 116 -10.28 -7.87 0.82
CA ALA A 116 -10.61 -9.14 0.20
C ALA A 116 -11.74 -9.72 1.05
N GLU A 117 -12.98 -9.68 0.55
CA GLU A 117 -14.05 -10.46 1.18
C GLU A 117 -13.58 -11.92 1.26
N ALA A 118 -13.67 -12.50 2.45
CA ALA A 118 -13.45 -13.93 2.60
C ALA A 118 -14.49 -14.63 1.72
N PHE A 119 -14.06 -15.18 0.57
CA PHE A 119 -14.86 -16.14 -0.16
C PHE A 119 -15.04 -17.36 0.76
N SER A 120 -16.11 -17.40 1.53
CA SER A 120 -16.67 -18.67 1.99
C SER A 120 -17.29 -19.33 0.78
N ALA A 121 -16.48 -20.01 -0.03
CA ALA A 121 -17.00 -21.00 -0.94
C ALA A 121 -17.50 -22.18 -0.09
N GLU A 122 -18.74 -22.10 0.40
CA GLU A 122 -19.49 -23.30 0.74
C GLU A 122 -19.71 -24.04 -0.57
N ASN A 123 -18.83 -25.01 -0.86
CA ASN A 123 -19.15 -26.05 -1.82
C ASN A 123 -20.36 -26.81 -1.26
N LEU A 124 -21.56 -26.42 -1.69
CA LEU A 124 -22.72 -27.27 -1.59
C LEU A 124 -22.48 -28.44 -2.52
N ALA A 125 -22.42 -29.64 -1.92
CA ALA A 125 -22.36 -30.92 -2.62
C ALA A 125 -23.67 -31.19 -3.39
#